data_AF-A0AAN0N458-F1
#
_entry.id   AF-A0AAN0N458-F1
#
_cell.length_a   1.000
_cell.length_b   1.000
_cell.length_c   1.000
_cell.angle_alpha   90.00
_cell.angle_beta   90.00
_cell.angle_gamma   90.00
#
_symmetry.space_group_name_H-M   'P 1'
#
loop_
_entity.id
_entity.type
_entity.pdbx_description
1 polymer ?
#
loop_
_entity_poly.entity_id
_entity_poly.type
_entity_poly.pdbx_seq_one_letter_code
_entity_poly.pdbx_strand_id
1 'polypeptide(L)'
;MANKVVIFPEGKEAEARAYAAWTDQHNPWTPEPPADPTGSWSYVRNDAFGQWVVPFLGDPFEFPVGTPFPEPEGGEAMRADGVLHDYAIWPPEEL
;
A
#
# COMPACT_ATOMS: atom_id res chain seq x y z
N MET A 1 -0.07 12.72 8.95
CA MET A 1 -1.15 12.90 7.95
C MET A 1 -1.68 11.51 7.62
N ALA A 2 -2.99 11.32 7.49
CA ALA A 2 -3.54 10.00 7.18
C ALA A 2 -3.26 9.71 5.70
N ASN A 3 -2.39 8.74 5.42
CA ASN A 3 -2.21 8.23 4.07
C ASN A 3 -3.42 7.36 3.71
N LYS A 4 -3.79 7.33 2.44
CA LYS A 4 -4.83 6.43 1.92
C LYS A 4 -4.31 5.00 1.87
N VAL A 5 -5.23 4.07 1.66
CA VAL A 5 -4.94 2.67 1.33
C VAL A 5 -5.60 2.29 0.02
N VAL A 6 -5.02 1.32 -0.68
CA VAL A 6 -5.67 0.63 -1.78
C VAL A 6 -6.24 -0.68 -1.23
N ILE A 7 -7.54 -0.91 -1.43
CA ILE A 7 -8.22 -2.14 -1.04
C ILE A 7 -8.55 -2.95 -2.29
N PHE A 8 -7.98 -4.15 -2.39
CA PHE A 8 -8.23 -5.12 -3.44
C PHE A 8 -9.24 -6.18 -2.96
N PRO A 9 -10.12 -6.70 -3.82
CA PRO A 9 -11.05 -7.78 -3.48
C PRO A 9 -10.36 -9.05 -2.95
N GLU A 10 -11.08 -9.90 -2.20
CA GLU A 10 -10.55 -11.14 -1.58
C GLU A 10 -9.78 -12.05 -2.57
N GLY A 11 -10.24 -12.14 -3.82
CA GLY A 11 -9.61 -12.98 -4.87
C GLY A 11 -8.40 -12.35 -5.58
N LYS A 12 -7.92 -11.18 -5.13
CA LYS A 12 -6.92 -10.35 -5.82
C LYS A 12 -5.60 -10.22 -5.03
N GLU A 13 -5.21 -11.27 -4.31
CA GLU A 13 -3.97 -11.29 -3.53
C GLU A 13 -2.73 -11.03 -4.41
N ALA A 14 -2.69 -11.64 -5.60
CA ALA A 14 -1.56 -11.52 -6.50
C ALA A 14 -1.35 -10.07 -6.96
N GLU A 15 -2.43 -9.38 -7.30
CA GLU A 15 -2.44 -7.97 -7.70
C GLU A 15 -2.09 -7.06 -6.52
N ALA A 16 -2.60 -7.34 -5.31
CA ALA A 16 -2.23 -6.61 -4.10
C ALA A 16 -0.71 -6.72 -3.83
N ARG A 17 -0.15 -7.92 -3.95
CA ARG A 17 1.30 -8.15 -3.80
C ARG A 17 2.11 -7.51 -4.92
N ALA A 18 1.60 -7.50 -6.15
CA ALA A 18 2.26 -6.82 -7.27
C ALA A 18 2.28 -5.30 -7.06
N TYR A 19 1.18 -4.70 -6.58
CA TYR A 19 1.14 -3.29 -6.22
C TYR A 19 2.11 -2.98 -5.07
N ALA A 20 2.13 -3.80 -4.01
CA ALA A 20 3.08 -3.66 -2.90
C ALA A 20 4.54 -3.66 -3.38
N ALA A 21 4.93 -4.67 -4.16
CA ALA A 21 6.27 -4.74 -4.75
C ALA A 21 6.59 -3.52 -5.63
N TRP A 22 5.61 -3.02 -6.40
CA TRP A 22 5.77 -1.80 -7.17
C TRP A 22 5.97 -0.58 -6.26
N THR A 23 5.18 -0.43 -5.19
CA THR A 23 5.32 0.67 -4.24
C THR A 23 6.67 0.67 -3.55
N ASP A 24 7.20 -0.49 -3.15
CA ASP A 24 8.53 -0.58 -2.56
C ASP A 24 9.64 -0.14 -3.53
N GLN A 25 9.51 -0.48 -4.82
CA GLN A 25 10.47 -0.08 -5.86
C GLN A 25 10.42 1.42 -6.18
N HIS A 26 9.26 2.06 -6.03
CA HIS A 26 9.03 3.46 -6.42
C HIS A 26 8.99 4.42 -5.23
N ASN A 27 9.02 3.91 -4.01
CA ASN A 27 9.14 4.71 -2.80
C ASN A 27 10.62 5.11 -2.59
N PRO A 28 10.99 6.39 -2.78
CA PRO A 28 12.37 6.83 -2.66
C PRO A 28 12.91 6.81 -1.22
N TRP A 29 12.03 6.54 -0.25
CA TRP A 29 12.36 6.46 1.18
C TRP A 29 12.48 5.03 1.69
N THR A 30 12.19 4.03 0.86
CA THR A 30 12.51 2.65 1.19
C THR A 30 14.03 2.50 1.14
N PRO A 31 14.73 2.27 2.27
CA PRO A 31 16.14 1.90 2.22
C PRO A 31 16.24 0.62 1.38
N GLU A 32 17.23 0.59 0.47
CA GLU A 32 17.58 -0.50 -0.45
C GLU A 32 16.91 -1.83 -0.08
N PRO A 33 16.03 -2.39 -0.94
CA PRO A 33 15.09 -3.44 -0.56
C PRO A 33 15.85 -4.56 0.15
N PRO A 34 15.55 -4.86 1.42
CA PRO A 34 16.29 -5.86 2.16
C PRO A 34 16.18 -7.19 1.43
N ALA A 35 17.24 -8.00 1.47
CA ALA A 35 17.27 -9.35 0.91
C ALA A 35 16.21 -10.30 1.53
N ASP A 36 15.45 -9.82 2.52
CA ASP A 36 14.38 -10.46 3.25
C ASP A 36 13.17 -9.50 3.31
N PRO A 37 11.92 -9.95 3.06
CA PRO A 37 10.69 -9.12 3.11
C PRO A 37 10.41 -8.41 4.45
N THR A 38 11.25 -8.58 5.48
CA THR A 38 11.08 -7.98 6.81
C THR A 38 11.29 -6.45 6.88
N GLY A 39 11.72 -5.80 5.79
CA GLY A 39 11.83 -4.33 5.72
C GLY A 39 11.14 -3.68 4.53
N SER A 40 10.08 -4.30 4.01
CA SER A 40 9.17 -3.68 3.03
C SER A 40 8.43 -2.49 3.67
N TRP A 41 8.26 -1.40 2.90
CA TRP A 41 7.41 -0.28 3.32
C TRP A 41 5.93 -0.66 3.17
N SER A 42 5.59 -1.36 2.09
CA SER A 42 4.23 -1.78 1.81
C SER A 42 3.89 -3.10 2.51
N TYR A 43 3.06 -3.04 3.55
CA TYR A 43 2.42 -4.26 4.06
C TYR A 43 1.31 -4.73 3.12
N VAL A 44 1.06 -6.03 3.10
CA VAL A 44 -0.11 -6.65 2.47
C VAL A 44 -0.84 -7.44 3.54
N ARG A 45 -2.04 -7.01 3.91
CA ARG A 45 -2.81 -7.61 5.02
C ARG A 45 -4.30 -7.63 4.69
N ASN A 46 -5.01 -8.66 5.14
CA ASN A 46 -6.47 -8.70 5.05
C ASN A 46 -7.13 -7.76 6.07
N ASP A 47 -8.17 -7.07 5.64
CA ASP A 47 -9.10 -6.37 6.53
C ASP A 47 -10.14 -7.32 7.15
N ALA A 48 -11.09 -6.78 7.91
CA ALA A 48 -12.15 -7.55 8.59
C ALA A 48 -13.14 -8.24 7.63
N PHE A 49 -13.09 -7.90 6.34
CA PHE A 49 -13.92 -8.50 5.29
C PHE A 49 -13.13 -9.46 4.40
N GLY A 50 -11.86 -9.73 4.71
CA GLY A 50 -10.98 -10.58 3.91
C GLY A 50 -10.35 -9.87 2.70
N GLN A 51 -10.61 -8.58 2.50
CA GLN A 51 -10.05 -7.81 1.37
C GLN A 51 -8.58 -7.49 1.61
N TRP A 52 -7.78 -7.40 0.55
CA TRP A 52 -6.33 -7.15 0.67
C TRP A 52 -6.05 -5.66 0.69
N VAL A 53 -5.39 -5.19 1.74
CA VAL A 53 -5.07 -3.78 1.97
C VAL A 53 -3.58 -3.55 1.76
N VAL A 54 -3.25 -2.53 0.98
CA VAL A 54 -1.88 -2.06 0.74
C VAL A 54 -1.82 -0.53 0.93
N PRO A 55 -0.77 0.04 1.56
CA PRO A 55 -0.59 1.48 1.62
C PRO A 55 -0.60 2.14 0.24
N PHE A 56 -1.26 3.28 0.09
CA PHE A 56 -1.22 4.05 -1.15
C PHE A 56 0.08 4.83 -1.26
N LEU A 57 0.80 4.71 -2.39
CA LEU A 57 1.96 5.55 -2.68
C LEU A 57 1.55 6.72 -3.59
N GLY A 58 1.10 7.82 -2.98
CA GLY A 58 0.67 9.03 -3.66
C GLY A 58 -0.05 9.98 -2.72
N ASP A 59 -0.54 11.12 -3.21
CA ASP A 59 -1.22 12.12 -2.37
C ASP A 59 -2.44 11.54 -1.62
N PRO A 60 -2.62 11.81 -0.31
CA PRO A 60 -1.98 12.86 0.49
C PRO A 60 -0.74 12.37 1.27
N PHE A 61 -0.04 11.34 0.79
CA PHE A 61 1.21 10.92 1.41
C PHE A 61 2.25 12.05 1.40
N GLU A 62 2.87 12.28 2.55
CA GLU A 62 3.95 13.25 2.70
C GLU A 62 5.10 12.63 3.47
N PHE A 63 6.30 12.69 2.89
CA PHE A 63 7.51 12.33 3.59
C PHE A 63 8.73 13.04 2.97
N PRO A 64 9.60 13.72 3.74
CA PRO A 64 9.33 14.21 5.09
C PRO A 64 8.08 15.12 5.11
N VAL A 65 7.48 15.29 6.29
CA VAL A 65 6.25 16.09 6.48
C VAL A 65 6.38 17.47 5.80
N GLY A 66 5.37 17.88 5.04
CA GLY A 66 5.38 19.09 4.23
C GLY A 66 5.94 18.91 2.81
N THR A 67 6.33 17.70 2.44
CA THR A 67 6.73 17.34 1.07
C THR A 67 5.71 16.36 0.47
N PRO A 68 4.70 16.85 -0.27
CA PRO A 68 3.77 15.98 -0.99
C PRO A 68 4.49 15.08 -1.98
N PHE A 69 4.01 13.86 -2.11
CA PHE A 69 4.51 12.90 -3.08
C PHE A 69 3.37 12.47 -4.01
N PRO A 70 3.33 12.98 -5.25
CA PRO A 70 2.35 12.51 -6.21
C PRO A 70 2.58 11.03 -6.53
N GLU A 71 1.51 10.32 -6.90
CA GLU A 71 1.62 8.93 -7.33
C GLU A 71 2.59 8.83 -8.54
N PRO A 72 3.64 7.97 -8.46
CA PRO A 72 4.55 7.75 -9.59
C PRO A 72 3.83 7.21 -10.82
N GLU A 73 4.38 7.48 -12.01
CA GLU A 73 3.85 6.97 -13.28
C GLU A 73 3.71 5.43 -13.24
N GLY A 74 2.56 4.93 -13.72
CA GLY A 74 2.22 3.51 -13.68
C GLY A 74 1.46 3.07 -12.43
N GLY A 75 1.40 3.88 -11.37
CA GLY A 75 0.68 3.55 -10.13
C GLY A 75 -0.81 3.27 -10.36
N GLU A 76 -1.49 4.13 -11.11
CA GLU A 76 -2.92 3.98 -11.44
C GLU A 76 -3.22 2.63 -12.13
N ALA A 77 -2.35 2.20 -13.04
CA ALA A 77 -2.48 0.91 -13.72
C ALA A 77 -2.22 -0.27 -12.77
N MET A 78 -1.23 -0.14 -11.89
CA MET A 78 -0.89 -1.19 -10.92
C MET A 78 -2.00 -1.42 -9.88
N ARG A 79 -2.74 -0.37 -9.51
CA ARG A 79 -3.88 -0.46 -8.58
C ARG A 79 -5.23 -0.55 -9.28
N ALA A 80 -5.30 -0.86 -10.57
CA ALA A 80 -6.55 -0.83 -11.35
C ALA A 80 -7.63 -1.79 -10.82
N ASP A 81 -7.24 -2.87 -10.16
CA ASP A 81 -8.15 -3.84 -9.51
C ASP A 81 -8.49 -3.48 -8.06
N GLY A 82 -7.96 -2.37 -7.53
CA GLY A 82 -8.18 -1.89 -6.17
C GLY A 82 -8.91 -0.55 -6.14
N VAL A 83 -9.44 -0.20 -4.97
CA VAL A 83 -10.12 1.07 -4.71
C VAL A 83 -9.35 1.86 -3.66
N LEU A 84 -9.22 3.18 -3.86
CA LEU A 84 -8.65 4.07 -2.85
C LEU A 84 -9.64 4.30 -1.72
N HIS A 85 -9.21 4.06 -0.49
CA HIS A 85 -9.97 4.29 0.73
C HIS A 85 -9.16 5.14 1.71
N ASP A 86 -9.84 5.90 2.56
CA ASP A 86 -9.20 6.70 3.62
C ASP A 86 -8.68 5.84 4.77
N TYR A 87 -9.28 4.66 4.98
CA TYR A 87 -8.88 3.68 6.00
C TYR A 87 -9.43 2.29 5.66
N ALA A 88 -8.81 1.27 6.25
CA ALA A 88 -9.35 -0.09 6.29
C ALA A 88 -9.95 -0.40 7.67
N ILE A 89 -10.87 -1.35 7.73
CA ILE A 89 -11.43 -1.85 8.99
C ILE A 89 -10.66 -3.12 9.37
N TRP A 90 -9.82 -3.06 10.40
CA TRP A 90 -9.01 -4.21 10.80
C TRP A 90 -9.84 -5.21 11.62
N PRO A 91 -9.55 -6.53 11.51
CA PRO A 91 -10.12 -7.51 12.42
C PRO A 91 -9.68 -7.18 13.87
N PRO A 92 -10.48 -7.57 14.88
CA PRO A 92 -10.09 -7.40 16.27
C PRO A 92 -8.70 -8.00 16.52
N GLU A 93 -7.84 -7.30 17.25
CA GLU A 93 -6.59 -7.90 17.71
C GLU A 93 -6.93 -9.03 18.70
N GLU A 94 -6.41 -10.23 18.46
CA GLU A 94 -6.50 -11.31 19.44
C GLU A 94 -5.67 -10.89 20.67
N LEU A 95 -6.34 -10.73 21.82
CA LEU A 95 -5.74 -10.39 23.12
C LEU A 95 -4.99 -11.59 23.73
#